data_AF-Q2PY45-F1
#
_entry.id   AF-Q2PY45-F1
#
_cell.length_a   1.000
_cell.length_b   1.000
_cell.length_c   1.000
_cell.angle_alpha   90.00
_cell.angle_beta   90.00
_cell.angle_gamma   90.00
#
_symmetry.space_group_name_H-M   'P 1'
#
loop_
_entity.id
_entity.type
_entity.pdbx_description
1 polymer ?
#
loop_
_entity_poly.entity_id
_entity_poly.type
_entity_poly.pdbx_seq_one_letter_code
_entity_poly.pdbx_strand_id
1 'polypeptide(L)'
;MSQSRISWKSLALAATLVTGSLHAQATYHLSRSIDGPIIAGSMIGLSLDWQWRSQMQGFSASALQDLDPSQVPVFDRYALGRWSPSAGEASDVALLGALGLGASSSLHADNLHQFLVIGVMWAEANMVTGTVTDMTKHLVHRARPYAYGPLVPL
;
A
#
# COMPACT_ATOMS: atom_id res chain seq x y z
N MET A 1 30.58 11.00 13.74
CA MET A 1 29.37 10.45 14.41
C MET A 1 28.30 11.53 14.39
N SER A 2 27.39 11.49 13.41
CA SER A 2 26.37 12.53 13.19
C SER A 2 25.13 12.19 14.01
N GLN A 3 24.89 12.95 15.08
CA GLN A 3 23.69 12.86 15.92
C GLN A 3 22.46 13.22 15.07
N SER A 4 21.59 12.25 14.79
CA SER A 4 20.31 12.50 14.11
C SER A 4 19.40 13.29 15.04
N ARG A 5 19.19 14.58 14.74
CA ARG A 5 18.28 15.43 15.52
C ARG A 5 16.85 15.09 15.12
N ILE A 6 16.15 14.36 15.97
CA ILE A 6 14.71 14.11 15.83
C ILE A 6 14.00 15.47 15.87
N SER A 7 13.32 15.81 14.79
CA SER A 7 12.61 17.08 14.63
C SER A 7 11.29 17.05 15.39
N TRP A 8 10.91 18.16 16.03
CA TRP A 8 9.61 18.35 16.69
C TRP A 8 8.43 18.04 15.75
N LYS A 9 8.60 18.24 14.44
CA LYS A 9 7.60 17.89 13.42
C LYS A 9 7.39 16.38 13.30
N SER A 10 8.47 15.59 13.44
CA SER A 10 8.42 14.13 13.44
C SER A 10 7.72 13.60 14.70
N LEU A 11 7.96 14.25 15.85
CA LEU A 11 7.26 13.94 17.11
C LEU A 11 5.79 14.34 17.07
N ALA A 12 5.46 15.48 16.48
CA ALA A 12 4.08 15.93 16.31
C ALA A 12 3.29 15.01 15.36
N LEU A 13 3.91 14.57 14.25
CA LEU A 13 3.29 13.61 13.33
C LEU A 13 3.02 12.26 14.02
N ALA A 14 4.01 11.76 14.77
CA ALA A 14 3.85 10.55 15.58
C ALA A 14 2.72 10.70 16.61
N ALA A 15 2.64 11.84 17.29
CA ALA A 15 1.59 12.13 18.27
C ALA A 15 0.19 12.21 17.63
N THR A 16 0.05 12.82 16.45
CA THR A 16 -1.24 12.88 15.73
C THR A 16 -1.73 11.52 15.22
N LEU A 17 -0.82 10.59 14.92
CA LEU A 17 -1.20 9.22 14.56
C LEU A 17 -1.72 8.43 15.79
N VAL A 18 -1.33 8.81 17.00
CA VAL A 18 -1.70 8.11 18.24
C VAL A 18 -3.04 8.59 18.82
N THR A 19 -3.42 9.87 18.62
CA THR A 19 -4.60 10.46 19.29
C THR A 19 -5.95 10.22 18.60
N GLY A 20 -5.98 9.62 17.40
CA GLY A 20 -7.22 9.34 16.66
C GLY A 20 -8.10 8.24 17.26
N SER A 21 -7.58 7.42 18.18
CA SER A 21 -8.26 6.22 18.69
C SER A 21 -9.24 6.48 19.86
N LEU A 22 -9.44 7.74 20.27
CA LEU A 22 -10.22 8.07 21.47
C LEU A 22 -11.74 8.19 21.26
N HIS A 23 -12.23 7.97 20.04
CA HIS A 23 -13.67 7.88 19.80
C HIS A 23 -14.08 6.41 19.89
N ALA A 24 -14.76 6.05 20.99
CA ALA A 24 -15.36 4.73 21.16
C ALA A 24 -16.34 4.45 20.01
N GLN A 25 -15.88 3.71 19.00
CA GLN A 25 -16.75 3.11 18.00
C GLN A 25 -17.49 1.95 18.65
N ALA A 26 -18.76 1.75 18.29
CA ALA A 26 -19.52 0.60 18.74
C ALA A 26 -18.78 -0.70 18.36
N THR A 27 -18.82 -1.71 19.23
CA THR A 27 -18.18 -3.01 18.98
C THR A 27 -18.72 -3.62 17.69
N TYR A 28 -17.84 -3.81 16.71
CA TYR A 28 -18.20 -4.44 15.44
C TYR A 28 -18.52 -5.92 15.65
N HIS A 29 -19.48 -6.42 14.88
CA HIS A 29 -19.83 -7.84 14.84
C HIS A 29 -19.81 -8.32 13.40
N LEU A 30 -19.13 -9.44 13.17
CA LEU A 30 -19.06 -10.04 11.84
C LEU A 30 -20.46 -10.49 11.39
N SER A 31 -20.83 -10.06 10.20
CA SER A 31 -22.04 -10.43 9.50
C SER A 31 -21.68 -11.16 8.21
N ARG A 32 -22.05 -12.44 8.13
CA ARG A 32 -21.80 -13.26 6.94
C ARG A 32 -22.40 -12.69 5.65
N SER A 33 -23.51 -11.96 5.75
CA SER A 33 -24.16 -11.34 4.58
C SER A 33 -23.46 -10.07 4.09
N ILE A 34 -22.60 -9.46 4.91
CA ILE A 34 -21.86 -8.23 4.58
C ILE A 34 -20.40 -8.58 4.30
N ASP A 35 -19.70 -9.16 5.28
CA ASP A 35 -18.26 -9.45 5.19
C ASP A 35 -17.99 -10.57 4.18
N GLY A 36 -18.90 -11.55 4.08
CA GLY A 36 -18.75 -12.70 3.18
C GLY A 36 -18.56 -12.28 1.71
N PRO A 37 -19.49 -11.49 1.13
CA PRO A 37 -19.34 -10.95 -0.20
C PRO A 37 -18.09 -10.06 -0.38
N ILE A 38 -17.71 -9.26 0.61
CA ILE A 38 -16.54 -8.36 0.50
C ILE A 38 -15.25 -9.17 0.44
N ILE A 39 -15.08 -10.13 1.34
CA ILE A 39 -13.93 -11.03 1.36
C ILE A 39 -13.88 -11.83 0.06
N ALA A 40 -15.00 -12.42 -0.38
CA ALA A 40 -15.05 -13.20 -1.61
C ALA A 40 -14.70 -12.35 -2.85
N GLY A 41 -15.27 -11.16 -2.97
CA GLY A 41 -14.97 -10.24 -4.07
C GLY A 41 -13.51 -9.80 -4.09
N SER A 42 -12.94 -9.52 -2.92
CA SER A 42 -11.53 -9.14 -2.80
C SER A 42 -10.59 -10.31 -3.13
N MET A 43 -10.90 -11.53 -2.71
CA MET A 43 -10.14 -12.74 -3.08
C MET A 43 -10.13 -12.96 -4.59
N ILE A 44 -11.28 -12.80 -5.25
CA ILE A 44 -11.38 -12.90 -6.71
C ILE A 44 -10.52 -11.81 -7.36
N GLY A 45 -10.64 -10.57 -6.91
CA GLY A 45 -9.85 -9.45 -7.45
C GLY A 45 -8.34 -9.64 -7.31
N LEU A 46 -7.86 -10.08 -6.15
CA LEU A 46 -6.44 -10.40 -5.94
C LEU A 46 -5.98 -11.60 -6.78
N SER A 47 -6.84 -12.60 -7.00
CA SER A 47 -6.52 -13.75 -7.85
C SER A 47 -6.40 -13.35 -9.32
N LEU A 48 -7.28 -12.47 -9.80
CA LEU A 48 -7.21 -11.90 -11.14
C LEU A 48 -5.97 -11.00 -11.29
N ASP A 49 -5.66 -10.20 -10.28
CA ASP A 49 -4.41 -9.42 -10.24
C ASP A 49 -3.18 -10.30 -10.42
N TRP A 50 -3.07 -11.36 -9.62
CA TRP A 50 -1.97 -12.32 -9.72
C TRP A 50 -1.86 -12.93 -11.12
N GLN A 51 -2.98 -13.34 -11.71
CA GLN A 51 -3.02 -13.85 -13.08
C GLN A 51 -2.54 -12.81 -14.10
N TRP A 52 -2.99 -11.56 -14.02
CA TRP A 52 -2.59 -10.50 -14.94
C TRP A 52 -1.11 -10.13 -14.83
N ARG A 53 -0.57 -10.04 -13.62
CA ARG A 53 0.85 -9.74 -13.40
C ARG A 53 1.76 -10.74 -14.09
N SER A 54 1.37 -12.02 -14.11
CA SER A 54 2.14 -13.08 -14.78
C SER A 54 2.26 -12.88 -16.30
N GLN A 55 1.39 -12.07 -16.88
CA GLN A 55 1.33 -11.78 -18.32
C GLN A 55 1.93 -10.42 -18.68
N MET A 56 2.21 -9.56 -17.69
CA MET A 56 2.75 -8.23 -17.93
C MET A 56 4.24 -8.31 -18.29
N GLN A 57 4.57 -7.74 -19.44
CA GLN A 57 5.95 -7.56 -19.88
C GLN A 57 6.44 -6.17 -19.45
N GLY A 58 7.71 -6.09 -19.05
CA GLY A 58 8.37 -4.81 -18.84
C GLY A 58 8.44 -3.98 -20.12
N PHE A 59 8.78 -2.70 -19.99
CA PHE A 59 9.03 -1.86 -21.16
C PHE A 59 10.22 -2.39 -21.96
N SER A 60 10.11 -2.38 -23.30
CA SER A 60 11.28 -2.56 -24.16
C SER A 60 12.18 -1.32 -24.10
N ALA A 61 13.45 -1.48 -24.48
CA ALA A 61 14.38 -0.35 -24.57
C ALA A 61 13.88 0.77 -25.49
N SER A 62 13.19 0.43 -26.58
CA SER A 62 12.57 1.41 -27.47
C SER A 62 11.38 2.11 -26.82
N ALA A 63 10.51 1.37 -26.11
CA ALA A 63 9.34 1.95 -25.45
C ALA A 63 9.73 2.93 -24.32
N LEU A 64 10.87 2.71 -23.66
CA LEU A 64 11.40 3.67 -22.67
C LEU A 64 11.87 4.98 -23.32
N GLN A 65 12.38 4.94 -24.55
CA GLN A 65 12.81 6.14 -25.27
C GLN A 65 11.63 6.99 -25.73
N ASP A 66 10.46 6.37 -25.92
CA ASP A 66 9.22 7.04 -26.31
C ASP A 66 8.48 7.69 -25.12
N LEU A 67 8.97 7.52 -23.89
CA LEU A 67 8.35 8.10 -22.70
C LEU A 67 8.57 9.63 -22.65
N ASP A 68 7.46 10.38 -22.65
CA ASP A 68 7.47 11.85 -22.54
C ASP A 68 7.26 12.31 -21.08
N PRO A 69 8.27 12.91 -20.42
CA PRO A 69 8.14 13.43 -19.05
C PRO A 69 7.07 14.52 -18.90
N SER A 70 6.68 15.20 -19.98
CA SER A 70 5.67 16.26 -19.94
C SER A 70 4.27 15.73 -19.58
N GLN A 71 4.00 14.46 -19.91
CA GLN A 71 2.75 13.74 -19.61
C GLN A 71 2.64 13.31 -18.14
N VAL A 72 3.73 13.41 -17.36
CA VAL A 72 3.70 13.06 -15.94
C VAL A 72 2.98 14.15 -15.15
N PRO A 73 1.95 13.80 -14.34
CA PRO A 73 1.24 14.75 -13.49
C PRO A 73 2.18 15.53 -12.58
N VAL A 74 1.89 16.81 -12.35
CA VAL A 74 2.79 17.73 -11.61
C VAL A 74 3.17 17.21 -10.23
N PHE A 75 2.21 16.60 -9.51
CA PHE A 75 2.44 16.04 -8.17
C PHE A 75 3.40 14.84 -8.14
N ASP A 76 3.61 14.18 -9.27
CA ASP A 76 4.47 13.00 -9.41
C ASP A 76 5.86 13.34 -9.97
N ARG A 77 6.04 14.56 -10.51
CA ARG A 77 7.29 14.96 -11.20
C ARG A 77 8.52 14.93 -10.30
N TYR A 78 8.36 15.02 -8.98
CA TYR A 78 9.49 14.92 -8.05
C TYR A 78 10.19 13.56 -8.10
N ALA A 79 9.55 12.51 -8.62
CA ALA A 79 10.12 11.17 -8.73
C ALA A 79 10.70 10.88 -10.12
N LEU A 80 10.65 11.83 -11.07
CA LEU A 80 11.14 11.64 -12.43
C LEU A 80 12.62 11.23 -12.47
N GLY A 81 12.90 10.08 -13.09
CA GLY A 81 14.25 9.54 -13.27
C GLY A 81 15.01 9.20 -11.98
N ARG A 82 14.34 9.21 -10.82
CA ARG A 82 14.94 8.94 -9.51
C ARG A 82 14.81 7.47 -9.12
N TRP A 83 15.29 6.58 -9.97
CA TRP A 83 15.35 5.16 -9.64
C TRP A 83 16.36 4.91 -8.52
N SER A 84 15.94 4.19 -7.48
CA SER A 84 16.77 3.88 -6.30
C SER A 84 16.30 2.56 -5.68
N PRO A 85 17.14 1.50 -5.72
CA PRO A 85 16.82 0.22 -5.08
C PRO A 85 16.62 0.35 -3.58
N SER A 86 17.46 1.14 -2.90
CA SER A 86 17.39 1.32 -1.45
C SER A 86 16.11 2.06 -1.04
N ALA A 87 15.62 3.01 -1.84
CA ALA A 87 14.33 3.63 -1.61
C ALA A 87 13.16 2.64 -1.81
N GLY A 88 13.28 1.74 -2.80
CA GLY A 88 12.34 0.64 -3.00
C GLY A 88 12.28 -0.29 -1.80
N GLU A 89 13.42 -0.79 -1.34
CA GLU A 89 13.53 -1.65 -0.16
C GLU A 89 13.00 -0.98 1.11
N ALA A 90 13.36 0.29 1.34
CA ALA A 90 12.84 1.06 2.47
C ALA A 90 11.31 1.20 2.40
N SER A 91 10.74 1.38 1.21
CA SER A 91 9.29 1.43 1.00
C SER A 91 8.64 0.07 1.29
N ASP A 92 9.24 -1.03 0.88
CA ASP A 92 8.74 -2.38 1.14
C ASP A 92 8.74 -2.69 2.64
N VAL A 93 9.82 -2.34 3.34
CA VAL A 93 9.90 -2.44 4.81
C VAL A 93 8.84 -1.58 5.49
N ALA A 94 8.63 -0.35 5.02
CA ALA A 94 7.60 0.53 5.55
C ALA A 94 6.19 -0.04 5.35
N LEU A 95 5.91 -0.61 4.18
CA LEU A 95 4.64 -1.27 3.87
C LEU A 95 4.40 -2.48 4.78
N LEU A 96 5.37 -3.40 4.85
CA LEU A 96 5.30 -4.58 5.72
C LEU A 96 5.18 -4.19 7.19
N GLY A 97 5.89 -3.14 7.62
CA GLY A 97 5.79 -2.57 8.95
C GLY A 97 4.39 -2.04 9.24
N ALA A 98 3.79 -1.27 8.32
CA ALA A 98 2.42 -0.77 8.46
C ALA A 98 1.38 -1.90 8.53
N LEU A 99 1.53 -2.93 7.69
CA LEU A 99 0.69 -4.13 7.74
C LEU A 99 0.81 -4.84 9.10
N GLY A 100 2.03 -5.06 9.57
CA GLY A 100 2.31 -5.68 10.87
C GLY A 100 1.79 -4.88 12.06
N LEU A 101 1.95 -3.56 12.03
CA LEU A 101 1.39 -2.64 13.04
C LEU A 101 -0.15 -2.66 13.04
N GLY A 102 -0.77 -2.73 11.86
CA GLY A 102 -2.22 -2.91 11.78
C GLY A 102 -2.65 -4.26 12.37
N ALA A 103 -1.95 -5.35 12.04
CA ALA A 103 -2.25 -6.68 12.54
C ALA A 103 -2.07 -6.79 14.06
N SER A 104 -1.08 -6.09 14.64
CA SER A 104 -0.83 -6.12 16.09
C SER A 104 -1.94 -5.49 16.93
N SER A 105 -2.87 -4.75 16.30
CA SER A 105 -4.05 -4.22 16.99
C SER A 105 -4.89 -5.32 17.65
N SER A 106 -4.97 -6.51 17.04
CA SER A 106 -5.73 -7.64 17.59
C SER A 106 -5.14 -8.17 18.90
N LEU A 107 -3.84 -7.96 19.16
CA LEU A 107 -3.18 -8.38 20.41
C LEU A 107 -3.70 -7.67 21.66
N HIS A 108 -4.44 -6.56 21.49
CA HIS A 108 -5.08 -5.83 22.58
C HIS A 108 -6.51 -6.31 22.85
N ALA A 109 -6.95 -7.40 22.23
CA ALA A 109 -8.27 -7.97 22.46
C ALA A 109 -8.38 -8.64 23.83
N ASP A 110 -9.53 -8.48 24.48
CA ASP A 110 -9.85 -9.06 25.79
C ASP A 110 -10.09 -10.58 25.70
N ASN A 111 -10.46 -11.08 24.52
CA ASN A 111 -10.77 -12.49 24.29
C ASN A 111 -10.55 -12.89 22.82
N LEU A 112 -10.58 -14.21 22.57
CA LEU A 112 -10.36 -14.79 21.25
C LEU A 112 -11.38 -14.31 20.21
N HIS A 113 -12.64 -14.11 20.59
CA HIS A 113 -13.66 -13.63 19.65
C HIS A 113 -13.32 -12.22 19.15
N GLN A 114 -13.00 -11.29 20.06
CA GLN A 114 -12.59 -9.94 19.69
C GLN A 114 -11.29 -9.93 18.89
N PHE A 115 -10.32 -10.79 19.24
CA PHE A 115 -9.09 -10.98 18.47
C PHE A 115 -9.42 -11.34 17.00
N LEU A 116 -10.33 -12.29 16.80
CA LEU A 116 -10.75 -12.72 15.46
C LEU A 116 -11.51 -11.62 14.71
N VAL A 117 -12.42 -10.89 15.37
CA VAL A 117 -13.15 -9.79 14.74
C VAL A 117 -12.18 -8.72 14.24
N ILE A 118 -11.25 -8.26 15.09
CA ILE A 118 -10.24 -7.26 14.70
C ILE A 118 -9.34 -7.80 13.59
N GLY A 119 -8.92 -9.06 13.68
CA GLY A 119 -8.10 -9.71 12.67
C GLY A 119 -8.78 -9.81 11.30
N VAL A 120 -10.07 -10.15 11.27
CA VAL A 120 -10.86 -10.21 10.03
C VAL A 120 -11.04 -8.81 9.44
N MET A 121 -11.38 -7.81 10.26
CA MET A 121 -11.48 -6.42 9.80
C MET A 121 -10.16 -5.92 9.19
N TRP A 122 -9.03 -6.22 9.84
CA TRP A 122 -7.71 -5.88 9.31
C TRP A 122 -7.44 -6.58 7.98
N ALA A 123 -7.71 -7.88 7.87
CA ALA A 123 -7.49 -8.64 6.64
C ALA A 123 -8.37 -8.10 5.50
N GLU A 124 -9.66 -7.90 5.77
CA GLU A 124 -10.62 -7.38 4.81
C GLU A 124 -10.23 -6.00 4.30
N ALA A 125 -9.88 -5.07 5.19
CA ALA A 125 -9.47 -3.71 4.81
C ALA A 125 -8.25 -3.73 3.86
N ASN A 126 -7.28 -4.60 4.14
CA ASN A 126 -6.09 -4.73 3.28
C ASN A 126 -6.39 -5.44 1.97
N MET A 127 -7.24 -6.46 1.97
CA MET A 127 -7.66 -7.17 0.75
C MET A 127 -8.46 -6.27 -0.20
N VAL A 128 -9.39 -5.49 0.34
CA VAL A 128 -10.16 -4.51 -0.44
C VAL A 128 -9.22 -3.44 -1.00
N THR A 129 -8.34 -2.88 -0.17
CA THR A 129 -7.37 -1.86 -0.60
C THR A 129 -6.45 -2.39 -1.70
N GLY A 130 -5.90 -3.60 -1.52
CA GLY A 130 -5.05 -4.26 -2.51
C GLY A 130 -5.80 -4.48 -3.82
N THR A 131 -6.99 -5.07 -3.76
CA THR A 131 -7.84 -5.32 -4.93
C THR A 131 -8.10 -4.02 -5.69
N VAL A 132 -8.68 -3.01 -5.05
CA VAL A 132 -9.04 -1.76 -5.72
C VAL A 132 -7.82 -1.08 -6.34
N THR A 133 -6.72 -1.05 -5.60
CA THR A 133 -5.47 -0.43 -6.05
C THR A 133 -4.89 -1.14 -7.27
N ASP A 134 -4.85 -2.47 -7.24
CA ASP A 134 -4.24 -3.27 -8.30
C ASP A 134 -5.11 -3.34 -9.55
N MET A 135 -6.42 -3.48 -9.40
CA MET A 135 -7.36 -3.32 -10.52
C MET A 135 -7.19 -1.96 -11.19
N THR A 136 -7.06 -0.89 -10.41
CA THR A 136 -6.84 0.46 -10.96
C THR A 136 -5.52 0.55 -11.74
N LYS A 137 -4.43 -0.07 -11.25
CA LYS A 137 -3.16 -0.13 -11.99
C LYS A 137 -3.33 -0.80 -13.36
N HIS A 138 -4.10 -1.90 -13.41
CA HIS A 138 -4.41 -2.62 -14.64
C HIS A 138 -5.40 -1.90 -15.55
N LEU A 139 -6.13 -0.90 -15.07
CA LEU A 139 -6.98 -0.09 -15.93
C LEU A 139 -6.18 1.06 -16.56
N VAL A 140 -5.32 1.72 -15.77
CA VAL A 140 -4.69 2.99 -16.17
C VAL A 140 -3.35 2.80 -16.89
N HIS A 141 -2.62 1.69 -16.67
CA HIS A 141 -1.36 1.36 -17.37
C HIS A 141 -0.30 2.49 -17.42
N ARG A 142 -0.24 3.35 -16.40
CA ARG A 142 0.71 4.48 -16.38
C ARG A 142 2.14 4.03 -16.04
N ALA A 143 3.12 4.44 -16.84
CA ALA A 143 4.54 4.33 -16.49
C ALA A 143 4.86 5.10 -15.19
N ARG A 144 5.64 4.50 -14.30
CA ARG A 144 6.05 5.14 -13.04
C ARG A 144 7.09 6.22 -13.32
N PRO A 145 7.04 7.41 -12.69
CA PRO A 145 7.96 8.52 -12.98
C PRO A 145 9.46 8.16 -12.85
N TYR A 146 9.82 7.27 -11.94
CA TYR A 146 11.22 6.83 -11.79
C TYR A 146 11.73 6.04 -13.00
N ALA A 147 10.85 5.51 -13.87
CA ALA A 147 11.19 4.73 -15.05
C ALA A 147 11.75 5.58 -16.22
N TYR A 148 11.58 6.90 -16.17
CA TYR A 148 11.96 7.84 -17.22
C TYR A 148 13.48 8.17 -17.24
N GLY A 149 14.27 7.53 -16.37
CA GLY A 149 15.70 7.81 -16.21
C GLY A 149 16.59 6.68 -16.72
N PRO A 150 17.86 6.97 -17.08
CA PRO A 150 18.79 5.97 -17.62
C PRO A 150 19.30 4.97 -16.57
N LEU A 151 18.98 5.18 -15.29
CA LEU A 151 19.46 4.35 -14.17
C LEU A 151 18.63 3.07 -13.98
N VAL A 152 17.49 2.96 -14.67
CA VAL A 152 16.56 1.83 -14.52
C VAL A 152 17.14 0.63 -15.27
N PRO A 153 17.31 -0.53 -14.61
CA PRO A 153 17.75 -1.74 -15.29
C PRO A 153 16.66 -2.25 -16.25
N LEU A 154 17.09 -2.78 -17.40
CA LEU A 154 16.24 -3.44 -18.40
C LEU A 154 15.94 -4.89 -18.03
#